data_AF-A0A2D5ZUX5-F1
#
_entry.id   AF-A0A2D5ZUX5-F1
#
_cell.length_a   1.000
_cell.length_b   1.000
_cell.length_c   1.000
_cell.angle_alpha   90.00
_cell.angle_beta   90.00
_cell.angle_gamma   90.00
#
_symmetry.space_group_name_H-M   'P 1'
#
loop_
_entity.id
_entity.type
_entity.pdbx_description
1 polymer ?
#
loop_
_entity_poly.entity_id
_entity_poly.type
_entity_poly.pdbx_seq_one_letter_code
_entity_poly.pdbx_strand_id
1 'polypeptide(L)'
;MLRFPTDGRIQASVLDASAKTKYVEGLQVEVLMFSYEVYRVVHFSGLFALVLALGAITLHIIQGGTKQDFKAKKLVMATHGTGLLISLVGGFGLLARLGLTGGLPGWVYLKLAIWLGLGMSPILLYKRPQTAKAVWFILIVLFISAAYTARYKPF
;
A
#
# COMPACT_ATOMS: atom_id res chain seq x y z
N MET A 1 -15.92 -54.45 -33.78
CA MET A 1 -15.88 -53.04 -34.24
C MET A 1 -16.66 -52.21 -33.23
N LEU A 2 -15.99 -51.51 -32.30
CA LEU A 2 -16.65 -50.62 -31.35
C LEU A 2 -17.00 -49.30 -32.07
N ARG A 3 -18.30 -49.05 -32.30
CA ARG A 3 -18.79 -47.76 -32.79
C ARG A 3 -18.78 -46.77 -31.62
N PHE A 4 -17.87 -45.81 -31.66
CA PHE A 4 -17.92 -44.66 -30.77
C PHE A 4 -19.21 -43.87 -31.03
N PRO A 5 -19.96 -43.46 -29.99
CA PRO A 5 -21.16 -42.67 -30.19
C PRO A 5 -20.78 -41.30 -30.77
N THR A 6 -21.20 -41.03 -32.00
CA THR A 6 -21.15 -39.69 -32.63
C THR A 6 -22.31 -38.83 -32.12
N ASP A 7 -22.52 -38.82 -30.81
CA ASP A 7 -23.66 -38.15 -30.18
C ASP A 7 -23.33 -36.68 -29.88
N GLY A 8 -24.04 -35.76 -30.52
CA GLY A 8 -23.97 -34.32 -30.29
C GLY A 8 -24.22 -33.91 -28.83
N ARG A 9 -24.82 -34.77 -28.00
CA ARG A 9 -24.97 -34.56 -26.55
C ARG A 9 -23.64 -34.55 -25.81
N ILE A 10 -22.65 -35.34 -26.26
CA ILE A 10 -21.30 -35.31 -25.67
C ILE A 10 -20.59 -34.01 -26.03
N GLN A 11 -20.78 -33.51 -27.25
CA GLN A 11 -20.23 -32.21 -27.63
C GLN A 11 -20.90 -31.05 -26.87
N ALA A 12 -22.23 -31.08 -26.71
CA ALA A 12 -22.96 -30.06 -25.96
C ALA A 12 -22.54 -30.00 -24.48
N SER A 13 -22.34 -31.14 -23.82
CA SER A 13 -21.89 -31.17 -22.42
C SER A 13 -20.45 -30.68 -22.25
N VAL A 14 -19.56 -30.96 -23.20
CA VAL A 14 -18.18 -30.44 -23.20
C VAL A 14 -18.17 -28.92 -23.43
N LEU A 15 -19.02 -28.40 -24.31
CA LEU A 15 -19.16 -26.96 -24.55
C LEU A 15 -19.70 -26.22 -23.32
N ASP A 16 -20.71 -26.77 -22.64
CA ASP A 16 -21.26 -26.23 -21.39
C ASP A 16 -20.20 -26.22 -20.28
N ALA A 17 -19.47 -27.32 -20.11
CA ALA A 17 -18.37 -27.40 -19.14
C ALA A 17 -17.27 -26.38 -19.44
N SER A 18 -16.87 -26.22 -20.71
CA SER A 18 -15.88 -25.21 -21.11
C SER A 18 -16.36 -23.78 -20.86
N ALA A 19 -17.63 -23.48 -21.14
CA ALA A 19 -18.21 -22.16 -20.90
C ALA A 19 -18.27 -21.84 -19.40
N LYS A 20 -18.67 -22.81 -18.58
CA LYS A 20 -18.71 -22.70 -17.12
C LYS A 20 -17.31 -22.44 -16.54
N THR A 21 -16.29 -23.14 -17.01
CA THR A 21 -14.90 -22.93 -16.57
C THR A 21 -14.42 -21.51 -16.91
N LYS A 22 -14.62 -21.05 -18.16
CA LYS A 22 -14.23 -19.68 -18.55
C LYS A 22 -14.95 -18.60 -17.74
N TYR A 23 -16.23 -18.81 -17.43
CA TYR A 23 -16.99 -17.89 -16.60
C TYR A 23 -16.44 -17.83 -15.17
N VAL A 24 -16.17 -18.99 -14.56
CA VAL A 24 -15.61 -19.07 -13.20
C VAL A 24 -14.21 -18.45 -13.16
N GLU A 25 -13.34 -18.75 -14.13
CA GLU A 25 -12.02 -18.12 -14.23
C GLU A 25 -12.13 -16.60 -14.37
N GLY A 26 -13.00 -16.11 -15.26
CA GLY A 26 -13.25 -14.68 -15.43
C GLY A 26 -13.73 -14.00 -14.14
N LEU A 27 -14.71 -14.60 -13.46
CA LEU A 27 -15.23 -14.09 -12.19
C LEU A 27 -14.16 -14.08 -11.09
N GLN A 28 -13.33 -15.13 -11.01
CA GLN A 28 -12.22 -15.18 -10.04
C GLN A 28 -11.20 -14.08 -10.32
N VAL A 29 -10.82 -13.86 -11.58
CA VAL A 29 -9.90 -12.77 -11.96
C VAL A 29 -10.48 -11.42 -11.59
N GLU A 30 -11.76 -11.17 -11.87
CA GLU A 30 -12.43 -9.91 -11.52
C GLU A 30 -12.43 -9.65 -10.00
N VAL A 31 -12.79 -10.66 -9.21
CA VAL A 31 -12.81 -10.56 -7.74
C VAL A 31 -11.41 -10.33 -7.16
N LEU A 32 -10.40 -11.01 -7.72
CA LEU A 32 -9.00 -10.83 -7.31
C LEU A 32 -8.48 -9.43 -7.66
N MET A 33 -8.78 -8.94 -8.86
CA MET A 33 -8.41 -7.60 -9.31
C MET A 33 -9.09 -6.53 -8.44
N PHE A 34 -10.39 -6.65 -8.18
CA PHE A 34 -11.12 -5.74 -7.31
C PHE A 34 -10.50 -5.69 -5.90
N SER A 35 -10.18 -6.84 -5.33
CA SER A 35 -9.56 -6.90 -4.00
C SER A 35 -8.18 -6.24 -3.98
N TYR A 36 -7.34 -6.49 -4.98
CA TYR A 36 -6.02 -5.85 -5.10
C TYR A 36 -6.14 -4.32 -5.13
N GLU A 37 -7.10 -3.80 -5.89
CA GLU A 37 -7.36 -2.37 -6.02
C GLU A 37 -7.80 -1.73 -4.70
N VAL A 38 -8.65 -2.41 -3.92
CA VAL A 38 -9.04 -1.94 -2.58
C VAL A 38 -7.82 -1.77 -1.67
N TYR A 39 -6.94 -2.77 -1.59
CA TYR A 39 -5.73 -2.66 -0.77
C TYR A 39 -4.78 -1.56 -1.28
N ARG A 40 -4.74 -1.32 -2.59
CA ARG A 40 -3.97 -0.23 -3.19
C ARG A 40 -4.48 1.13 -2.71
N VAL A 41 -5.79 1.35 -2.76
CA VAL A 41 -6.42 2.59 -2.28
C VAL A 41 -6.21 2.76 -0.77
N VAL A 42 -6.39 1.71 0.02
CA VAL A 42 -6.14 1.72 1.48
C VAL A 42 -4.68 2.07 1.78
N HIS A 43 -3.72 1.45 1.07
CA HIS A 43 -2.31 1.73 1.28
C HIS A 43 -1.96 3.20 1.01
N PHE A 44 -2.39 3.74 -0.14
CA PHE A 44 -2.09 5.12 -0.51
C PHE A 44 -2.83 6.15 0.35
N SER A 45 -4.06 5.89 0.78
CA SER A 45 -4.77 6.81 1.69
C SER A 45 -4.03 6.98 3.02
N GLY A 46 -3.47 5.90 3.56
CA GLY A 46 -2.59 5.95 4.73
C GLY A 46 -1.30 6.76 4.49
N LEU A 47 -0.67 6.59 3.32
CA LEU A 47 0.52 7.36 2.94
C LEU A 47 0.21 8.86 2.79
N PHE A 48 -0.93 9.23 2.20
CA PHE A 48 -1.34 10.64 2.11
C PHE A 48 -1.58 11.24 3.50
N ALA A 49 -2.25 10.51 4.40
CA ALA A 49 -2.46 10.94 5.77
C ALA A 49 -1.13 11.15 6.53
N LEU A 50 -0.16 10.24 6.34
CA LEU A 50 1.20 10.37 6.88
C LEU A 50 1.88 11.64 6.40
N VAL A 51 1.87 11.91 5.09
CA VAL A 51 2.52 13.10 4.52
C VAL A 51 1.83 14.38 4.95
N LEU A 52 0.51 14.41 5.00
CA LEU A 52 -0.24 15.55 5.51
C LEU A 52 0.16 15.86 6.96
N ALA A 53 0.19 14.84 7.82
CA ALA A 53 0.53 15.00 9.23
C ALA A 53 1.99 15.42 9.43
N LEU A 54 2.93 14.79 8.73
CA LEU A 54 4.34 15.15 8.80
C LEU A 54 4.60 16.54 8.21
N GLY A 55 3.95 16.91 7.11
CA GLY A 55 4.02 18.26 6.55
C GLY A 55 3.60 19.32 7.57
N ALA A 56 2.49 19.09 8.29
CA ALA A 56 2.03 19.97 9.35
C ALA A 56 3.04 20.10 10.50
N ILE A 57 3.58 18.98 11.01
CA ILE A 57 4.60 18.98 12.08
C ILE A 57 5.86 19.72 11.62
N THR A 58 6.32 19.43 10.41
CA THR A 58 7.60 19.93 9.89
C THR A 58 7.53 21.45 9.66
N LEU A 59 6.45 21.95 9.06
CA LEU A 59 6.25 23.39 8.88
C LEU A 59 6.10 24.14 10.20
N HIS A 60 5.38 23.56 11.16
CA HIS A 60 5.25 24.13 12.51
C HIS A 60 6.62 24.31 13.17
N ILE A 61 7.47 23.29 13.11
CA ILE A 61 8.82 23.34 13.67
C ILE A 61 9.73 24.30 12.90
N ILE A 62 9.62 24.36 11.56
CA ILE A 62 10.38 25.33 10.74
C ILE A 62 10.03 26.77 11.11
N GLN A 63 8.79 27.04 11.51
CA GLN A 63 8.34 28.34 12.01
C GLN A 63 8.78 28.64 13.45
N GLY A 64 9.55 27.76 14.09
CA GLY A 64 10.01 27.89 15.47
C GLY A 64 9.05 27.31 16.51
N GLY A 65 8.00 26.62 16.06
CA GLY A 65 7.02 25.98 16.94
C GLY A 65 7.59 24.81 17.73
N THR A 66 7.07 24.62 18.93
CA THR A 66 7.41 23.55 19.88
C THR A 66 6.29 22.51 19.98
N LYS A 67 6.46 21.50 20.84
CA LYS A 67 5.41 20.49 21.07
C LYS A 67 4.24 21.04 21.89
N GLN A 68 4.48 22.10 22.67
CA GLN A 68 3.56 22.68 23.64
C GLN A 68 2.62 23.69 22.99
N ASP A 69 3.09 24.46 22.02
CA ASP A 69 2.32 25.49 21.31
C ASP A 69 1.50 24.93 20.12
N PHE A 70 1.71 23.67 19.75
CA PHE A 70 1.01 23.08 18.61
C PHE A 70 -0.44 22.72 18.93
N LYS A 71 -1.35 23.67 18.75
CA LYS A 71 -2.80 23.52 19.06
C LYS A 71 -3.44 22.29 18.40
N ALA A 72 -3.09 22.01 17.15
CA ALA A 72 -3.63 20.89 16.38
C ALA A 72 -2.91 19.55 16.64
N LYS A 73 -1.95 19.49 17.56
CA LYS A 73 -1.11 18.31 17.82
C LYS A 73 -1.89 17.01 17.97
N LYS A 74 -3.00 17.02 18.71
CA LYS A 74 -3.78 15.78 18.94
C LYS A 74 -4.35 15.23 17.62
N LEU A 75 -4.95 16.10 16.81
CA LEU A 75 -5.47 15.74 15.49
C LEU A 75 -4.33 15.24 14.59
N VAL A 76 -3.24 16.01 14.50
CA VAL A 76 -2.12 15.70 13.61
C VAL A 76 -1.40 14.40 14.01
N MET A 77 -1.18 14.17 15.29
CA MET A 77 -0.57 12.91 15.78
C MET A 77 -1.51 11.71 15.61
N ALA A 78 -2.82 11.91 15.74
CA ALA A 78 -3.81 10.86 15.44
C ALA A 78 -3.82 10.54 13.93
N THR A 79 -3.82 11.56 13.06
CA THR A 79 -3.70 11.38 11.61
C THR A 79 -2.41 10.66 11.23
N HIS A 80 -1.28 11.00 11.87
CA HIS A 80 -0.01 10.31 11.65
C HIS A 80 -0.07 8.83 12.03
N GLY A 81 -0.49 8.52 13.27
CA GLY A 81 -0.55 7.14 13.75
C GLY A 81 -1.54 6.28 12.97
N THR A 82 -2.75 6.80 12.73
CA THR A 82 -3.77 6.12 11.93
C THR A 82 -3.33 5.96 10.47
N GLY A 83 -2.72 6.99 9.88
CA GLY A 83 -2.17 6.93 8.53
C GLY A 83 -1.09 5.85 8.40
N LEU A 84 -0.20 5.73 9.39
CA LEU A 84 0.81 4.67 9.44
C LEU A 84 0.19 3.29 9.49
N LEU A 85 -0.79 3.10 10.37
CA LEU A 85 -1.50 1.82 10.52
C LEU A 85 -2.23 1.43 9.23
N ILE A 86 -3.01 2.35 8.65
CA ILE A 86 -3.73 2.14 7.39
C ILE A 86 -2.75 1.80 6.26
N SER A 87 -1.63 2.53 6.16
CA SER A 87 -0.62 2.28 5.15
C SER A 87 -0.01 0.88 5.31
N LEU A 88 0.29 0.44 6.53
CA LEU A 88 0.82 -0.90 6.80
C LEU A 88 -0.19 -1.97 6.43
N VAL A 89 -1.44 -1.85 6.90
CA VAL A 89 -2.50 -2.82 6.59
C VAL A 89 -2.75 -2.92 5.09
N GLY A 90 -2.86 -1.80 4.39
CA GLY A 90 -3.00 -1.78 2.94
C GLY A 90 -1.79 -2.41 2.23
N GLY A 91 -0.58 -2.09 2.68
CA GLY A 91 0.66 -2.59 2.09
C GLY A 91 0.85 -4.11 2.27
N PHE A 92 0.60 -4.65 3.47
CA PHE A 92 0.62 -6.09 3.70
C PHE A 92 -0.54 -6.81 3.00
N GLY A 93 -1.70 -6.17 2.90
CA GLY A 93 -2.81 -6.69 2.09
C GLY A 93 -2.43 -6.83 0.62
N LEU A 94 -1.72 -5.85 0.03
CA LEU A 94 -1.17 -5.97 -1.32
C LEU A 94 -0.17 -7.14 -1.43
N LEU A 95 0.71 -7.33 -0.45
CA LEU A 95 1.65 -8.46 -0.45
C LEU A 95 0.93 -9.82 -0.44
N ALA A 96 -0.13 -9.95 0.34
CA ALA A 96 -0.95 -11.15 0.37
C ALA A 96 -1.61 -11.43 -1.00
N ARG A 97 -2.08 -10.40 -1.70
CA ARG A 97 -2.66 -10.53 -3.06
C ARG A 97 -1.62 -10.84 -4.13
N LEU A 98 -0.35 -10.51 -3.90
CA LEU A 98 0.76 -10.91 -4.74
C LEU A 98 1.28 -12.32 -4.44
N GLY A 99 0.71 -13.02 -3.45
CA GLY A 99 1.16 -14.36 -3.04
C GLY A 99 2.50 -14.37 -2.29
N LEU A 100 2.97 -13.23 -1.79
CA LEU A 100 4.29 -13.08 -1.15
C LEU A 100 4.23 -13.37 0.36
N THR A 101 3.73 -14.53 0.75
CA THR A 101 3.56 -14.93 2.17
C THR A 101 4.63 -15.90 2.68
N GLY A 102 5.28 -16.66 1.78
CA GLY A 102 6.31 -17.67 2.12
C GLY A 102 7.75 -17.14 2.19
N GLY A 103 7.97 -15.86 1.90
CA GLY A 103 9.27 -15.20 1.89
C GLY A 103 9.13 -13.79 1.35
N LEU A 104 9.67 -12.80 2.07
CA LEU A 104 9.58 -11.41 1.66
C LEU A 104 10.81 -11.05 0.80
N PRO A 105 10.63 -10.55 -0.43
CA PRO A 105 11.75 -10.08 -1.24
C PRO A 105 12.43 -8.86 -0.61
N GLY A 106 13.69 -8.60 -0.99
CA GLY A 106 14.53 -7.54 -0.42
C GLY A 106 13.86 -6.16 -0.41
N TRP A 107 13.13 -5.80 -1.47
CA TRP A 107 12.39 -4.54 -1.55
C TRP A 107 11.32 -4.37 -0.46
N VAL A 108 10.74 -5.47 0.06
CA VAL A 108 9.76 -5.39 1.16
C VAL A 108 10.43 -4.97 2.45
N TYR A 109 11.61 -5.51 2.75
CA TYR A 109 12.39 -5.09 3.92
C TYR A 109 12.78 -3.61 3.83
N LEU A 110 13.15 -3.14 2.63
CA LEU A 110 13.41 -1.73 2.40
C LEU A 110 12.18 -0.86 2.71
N LYS A 111 10.99 -1.27 2.27
CA LYS A 111 9.74 -0.56 2.61
C LYS A 111 9.45 -0.58 4.11
N LEU A 112 9.71 -1.68 4.80
CA LEU A 112 9.57 -1.76 6.26
C LEU A 112 10.51 -0.79 6.98
N ALA A 113 11.77 -0.70 6.55
CA ALA A 113 12.71 0.27 7.09
C ALA A 113 12.22 1.71 6.86
N ILE A 114 11.68 2.01 5.67
CA ILE A 114 11.09 3.32 5.36
C ILE A 114 9.90 3.63 6.28
N TRP A 115 8.95 2.70 6.46
CA TRP A 115 7.80 2.92 7.34
C TRP A 115 8.20 3.14 8.80
N LEU A 116 9.21 2.41 9.29
CA LEU A 116 9.75 2.63 10.63
C LEU A 116 10.36 4.03 10.76
N GLY A 117 11.11 4.49 9.75
CA GLY A 117 11.64 5.85 9.68
C GLY A 117 10.53 6.91 9.70
N LEU A 118 9.49 6.73 8.88
CA LEU A 118 8.33 7.63 8.83
C LEU A 118 7.55 7.63 10.17
N GLY A 119 7.39 6.47 10.79
CA GLY A 119 6.73 6.33 12.09
C GLY A 119 7.50 6.99 13.24
N MET A 120 8.83 6.90 13.22
CA MET A 120 9.70 7.50 14.24
C MET A 120 9.97 9.00 14.01
N SER A 121 9.71 9.51 12.81
CA SER A 121 10.06 10.88 12.42
C SER A 121 9.49 11.99 13.31
N PRO A 122 8.26 11.93 13.88
CA PRO A 122 7.81 12.97 14.81
C PRO A 122 8.70 13.08 16.05
N ILE A 123 9.21 11.96 16.56
CA ILE A 123 10.13 11.94 17.72
C ILE A 123 11.44 12.64 17.35
N LEU A 124 12.00 12.33 16.18
CA LEU A 124 13.22 12.95 15.69
C LEU A 124 13.04 14.46 15.48
N LEU A 125 11.92 14.86 14.86
CA LEU A 125 11.61 16.27 14.58
C LEU A 125 11.52 17.10 15.86
N TYR A 126 10.83 16.62 16.89
CA TYR A 126 10.73 17.35 18.18
C TYR A 126 12.01 17.29 19.01
N LYS A 127 12.82 16.22 18.90
CA LYS A 127 14.11 16.12 19.63
C LYS A 127 15.26 16.85 18.94
N ARG A 128 15.20 16.98 17.61
CA ARG A 128 16.22 17.60 16.76
C ARG A 128 15.57 18.50 15.70
N PRO A 129 14.99 19.65 16.11
CA PRO A 129 14.27 20.54 15.20
C PRO A 129 15.12 21.05 14.02
N GLN A 130 16.45 21.09 14.18
CA GLN A 130 17.39 21.42 13.09
C GLN A 130 17.29 20.49 11.88
N THR A 131 16.74 19.28 12.04
CA THR A 131 16.53 18.33 10.95
C THR A 131 15.27 18.59 10.13
N ALA A 132 14.37 19.49 10.57
CA ALA A 132 13.06 19.67 9.95
C ALA A 132 13.14 20.06 8.46
N LYS A 133 14.06 20.96 8.08
CA LYS A 133 14.25 21.32 6.66
C LYS A 133 14.70 20.13 5.81
N ALA A 134 15.60 19.28 6.35
CA ALA A 134 16.03 18.08 5.65
C ALA A 134 14.87 17.08 5.50
N VAL A 135 14.11 16.85 6.57
CA VAL A 135 12.94 15.96 6.56
C VAL A 135 11.90 16.43 5.54
N TRP A 136 11.67 17.74 5.41
CA TRP A 136 10.77 18.30 4.40
C TRP A 136 11.13 17.85 2.98
N PHE A 137 12.38 18.02 2.56
CA PHE A 137 12.83 17.59 1.24
C PHE A 137 12.85 16.06 1.10
N ILE A 138 13.21 15.34 2.15
CA ILE A 138 13.16 13.87 2.17
C ILE A 138 11.74 13.38 1.91
N LEU A 139 10.71 13.98 2.51
CA LEU A 139 9.31 13.61 2.29
C LEU A 139 8.89 13.76 0.82
N ILE A 140 9.32 14.83 0.16
CA ILE A 140 9.06 15.05 -1.28
C ILE A 140 9.72 13.95 -2.12
N VAL A 141 11.00 13.67 -1.86
CA VAL A 141 11.74 12.61 -2.58
C VAL A 141 11.12 11.24 -2.34
N LEU A 142 10.70 10.94 -1.11
CA LEU A 142 10.04 9.69 -0.74
C LEU A 142 8.73 9.51 -1.51
N PHE A 143 7.98 10.59 -1.71
CA PHE A 143 6.73 10.55 -2.44
C PHE A 143 6.91 10.28 -3.93
N ILE A 144 7.87 10.97 -4.56
CA ILE A 144 8.26 10.74 -5.95
C ILE A 144 8.78 9.30 -6.12
N SER A 145 9.61 8.84 -5.18
CA SER A 145 10.17 7.49 -5.18
C SER A 145 9.10 6.41 -4.98
N ALA A 146 8.08 6.67 -4.16
CA ALA A 146 6.93 5.78 -3.98
C ALA A 146 6.11 5.64 -5.27
N ALA A 147 5.86 6.75 -5.97
CA ALA A 147 5.20 6.73 -7.28
C ALA A 147 6.03 5.93 -8.31
N TYR A 148 7.36 6.10 -8.31
CA TYR A 148 8.26 5.35 -9.20
C TYR A 148 8.31 3.85 -8.87
N THR A 149 8.55 3.48 -7.61
CA THR A 149 8.73 2.07 -7.21
C THR A 149 7.45 1.25 -7.33
N ALA A 150 6.27 1.86 -7.20
CA ALA A 150 4.99 1.19 -7.50
C ALA A 150 4.93 0.68 -8.95
N ARG A 151 5.63 1.32 -9.88
CA ARG A 151 5.65 0.95 -11.30
C ARG A 151 6.72 -0.09 -11.62
N TYR A 152 7.92 0.04 -11.06
CA TYR A 152 9.09 -0.68 -11.56
C TYR A 152 9.58 -1.85 -10.70
N LYS A 153 9.10 -2.00 -9.45
CA LYS A 153 9.44 -3.10 -8.51
C LYS A 153 10.90 -3.60 -8.65
N PRO A 154 11.92 -2.73 -8.57
CA PRO A 154 13.29 -3.19 -8.76
C PRO A 154 13.66 -4.13 -7.60
N PHE A 155 14.34 -5.24 -7.93
CA PHE A 155 14.92 -6.30 -7.08
C PHE A 155 13.95 -7.13 -6.21
#